data_AF-A0A2V9FEP4-F1
#
_entry.id   AF-A0A2V9FEP4-F1
#
_cell.length_a   1.000
_cell.length_b   1.000
_cell.length_c   1.000
_cell.angle_alpha   90.00
_cell.angle_beta   90.00
_cell.angle_gamma   90.00
#
_symmetry.space_group_name_H-M   'P 1'
#
loop_
_entity.id
_entity.type
_entity.pdbx_description
1 polymer ?
#
loop_
_entity_poly.entity_id
_entity_poly.type
_entity_poly.pdbx_seq_one_letter_code
_entity_poly.pdbx_strand_id
1 'polypeptide(L)' 'MPAWIGDPQIQYFAGHYHVVALDPRSQGDSDKPLEGNSPERRAQDIKELDDAGQALFVDDAARFDALLEDFVQHLAER' A
#
# COMPACT_ATOMS: atom_id res chain seq x y z
N MET A 1 2.42 9.76 -5.82
CA MET A 1 1.22 8.97 -5.53
C MET A 1 0.99 9.03 -4.02
N PRO A 2 0.12 9.93 -3.55
CA PRO A 2 -0.29 9.95 -2.16
C PRO A 2 -1.15 8.73 -1.79
N ALA A 3 -1.15 8.35 -0.52
CA ALA A 3 -1.81 7.18 0.05
C ALA A 3 -3.32 7.17 -0.20
N TRP A 4 -3.96 8.34 -0.15
CA TRP A 4 -5.41 8.48 -0.31
C TRP A 4 -5.95 8.05 -1.68
N ILE A 5 -5.08 7.89 -2.71
CA ILE A 5 -5.51 7.40 -4.03
C ILE A 5 -6.13 6.00 -3.92
N GLY A 6 -5.75 5.23 -2.90
CA GLY A 6 -6.30 3.91 -2.63
C GLY A 6 -7.52 3.91 -1.69
N ASP A 7 -8.10 5.05 -1.33
CA ASP A 7 -9.15 5.12 -0.29
C ASP A 7 -10.29 4.11 -0.47
N PRO A 8 -10.86 3.90 -1.68
CA PRO A 8 -11.88 2.87 -1.88
C PRO A 8 -11.41 1.45 -1.54
N GLN A 9 -10.19 1.09 -1.98
CA GLN A 9 -9.56 -0.20 -1.69
C GLN A 9 -9.26 -0.33 -0.19
N ILE A 10 -8.69 0.72 0.41
CA ILE A 10 -8.32 0.75 1.82
C ILE A 10 -9.56 0.52 2.68
N GLN A 11 -10.65 1.24 2.42
CA GLN A 11 -11.90 1.10 3.17
C GLN A 11 -12.49 -0.30 3.04
N TYR A 12 -12.46 -0.88 1.84
CA TYR A 12 -12.96 -2.22 1.60
C TYR A 12 -12.14 -3.28 2.35
N PHE A 13 -10.81 -3.27 2.18
CA PHE A 13 -9.94 -4.26 2.80
C PHE A 13 -9.82 -4.07 4.31
N ALA A 14 -9.96 -2.85 4.84
CA ALA A 14 -9.93 -2.57 6.27
C ALA A 14 -11.07 -3.25 7.06
N GLY A 15 -12.14 -3.70 6.38
CA GLY A 15 -13.19 -4.49 7.01
C GLY A 15 -12.72 -5.89 7.49
N HIS A 16 -11.66 -6.42 6.89
CA HIS A 16 -11.20 -7.80 7.12
C HIS A 16 -9.69 -7.92 7.37
N TYR A 17 -8.91 -6.90 7.02
CA TYR A 17 -7.45 -6.89 7.09
C TYR A 17 -6.94 -5.66 7.83
N HIS A 18 -5.76 -5.80 8.43
CA HIS A 18 -5.01 -4.65 8.90
C HIS A 18 -4.32 -4.01 7.69
N VAL A 19 -4.85 -2.87 7.24
CA VAL A 19 -4.36 -2.16 6.05
C VAL A 19 -3.52 -0.98 6.50
N VAL A 20 -2.28 -0.91 6.00
CA VAL A 20 -1.41 0.26 6.15
C VAL A 20 -1.15 0.84 4.79
N ALA A 21 -1.53 2.11 4.61
CA ALA A 21 -1.22 2.89 3.42
C ALA A 21 -0.08 3.85 3.74
N LEU A 22 0.95 3.86 2.90
CA LEU A 22 2.10 4.75 3.06
C LEU A 22 2.15 5.77 1.93
N ASP A 23 2.58 6.98 2.27
CA ASP A 23 3.09 7.93 1.30
C ASP A 23 4.56 7.59 1.02
N PRO A 24 4.95 7.18 -0.19
CA PRO A 24 6.36 6.95 -0.49
C PRO A 24 7.19 8.22 -0.29
N ARG A 25 8.50 8.08 -0.08
CA ARG A 25 9.42 9.22 -0.12
C ARG A 25 9.17 10.12 -1.33
N SER A 26 9.26 11.44 -1.09
CA SER A 26 8.97 12.49 -2.07
C SER A 26 7.53 12.48 -2.61
N GLN A 27 6.56 11.88 -1.91
CA GLN A 27 5.15 11.84 -2.29
C GLN A 27 4.26 12.18 -1.08
N GLY A 28 3.06 12.72 -1.35
CA GLY A 28 2.07 13.01 -0.31
C GLY A 28 2.65 13.84 0.84
N ASP A 29 2.38 13.38 2.06
CA ASP A 29 2.78 14.04 3.31
C ASP A 29 4.11 13.52 3.86
N SER A 30 4.71 12.50 3.24
CA SER A 30 6.07 12.08 3.55
C SER A 30 7.12 13.15 3.20
N ASP A 31 8.30 12.97 3.79
CA ASP A 31 9.47 13.82 3.55
C ASP A 31 9.81 13.93 2.05
N LYS A 32 10.34 15.09 1.68
CA LYS A 32 10.62 15.47 0.28
C LYS A 32 12.13 15.68 0.08
N PRO A 33 12.95 14.63 0.21
CA PRO A 33 14.39 14.73 -0.06
C PRO A 33 14.64 15.05 -1.53
N LEU A 34 15.75 15.76 -1.79
CA LEU A 34 16.19 16.10 -3.15
C LEU A 34 16.75 14.89 -3.91
N GLU A 35 17.13 13.84 -3.20
CA GLU A 35 17.78 12.64 -3.74
C GLU A 35 17.27 11.34 -3.08
N GLY A 36 17.79 10.20 -3.53
CA GLY A 36 17.44 8.89 -2.97
C GLY A 36 16.09 8.36 -3.43
N ASN A 37 15.66 8.70 -4.65
CA ASN A 37 14.41 8.22 -5.27
C ASN A 37 14.58 6.93 -6.10
N SER A 38 15.71 6.25 -5.97
CA SER A 38 15.98 5.00 -6.67
C SER A 38 15.07 3.86 -6.19
N PRO A 39 14.81 2.84 -7.03
CA PRO A 39 14.04 1.66 -6.63
C PRO A 39 14.58 0.99 -5.36
N GLU A 40 15.91 0.88 -5.23
CA GLU A 40 16.57 0.23 -4.09
C GLU A 40 16.30 0.98 -2.79
N ARG A 41 16.40 2.32 -2.81
CA ARG A 41 16.14 3.11 -1.60
C ARG A 41 14.65 3.09 -1.21
N ARG A 42 13.75 3.03 -2.19
CA ARG A 42 12.31 2.86 -1.95
C ARG A 42 12.00 1.48 -1.36
N ALA A 43 12.61 0.40 -1.87
CA ALA A 43 12.46 -0.92 -1.28
C ALA A 43 12.95 -0.94 0.17
N GLN A 44 14.05 -0.24 0.45
CA GLN A 44 14.57 -0.08 1.80
C GLN A 44 13.61 0.70 2.73
N ASP A 45 12.90 1.73 2.25
CA ASP A 45 11.87 2.40 3.08
C ASP A 45 10.77 1.44 3.51
N ILE A 46 10.30 0.60 2.58
CA ILE A 46 9.20 -0.32 2.89
C ILE A 46 9.69 -1.38 3.87
N LYS A 47 10.96 -1.83 3.74
CA LYS A 47 11.58 -2.71 4.74
C LYS A 47 11.70 -2.04 6.12
N GLU A 48 12.09 -0.77 6.17
CA GLU A 48 12.18 0.00 7.43
C GLU A 48 10.81 0.14 8.11
N LEU A 49 9.74 0.29 7.31
CA LEU A 49 8.36 0.35 7.80
C LEU A 49 7.87 -1.02 8.35
N ASP A 50 8.22 -2.11 7.66
CA ASP A 50 7.94 -3.49 8.08
C ASP A 50 8.66 -3.84 9.38
N ASP A 51 9.96 -3.53 9.47
CA ASP A 51 10.76 -3.72 10.69
C ASP A 51 10.22 -2.90 11.88
N ALA A 52 9.55 -1.77 11.62
CA ALA A 52 8.85 -0.98 12.63
C ALA A 52 7.50 -1.59 13.07
N GLY A 53 7.11 -2.75 12.52
CA GLY A 53 5.88 -3.47 12.83
C GLY A 53 4.63 -2.92 12.13
N GLN A 54 4.81 -2.11 11.09
CA GLN A 54 3.72 -1.38 10.43
C GLN A 54 3.30 -1.95 9.08
N ALA A 55 3.92 -3.01 8.57
CA ALA A 55 3.52 -3.62 7.30
C ALA A 55 3.55 -5.16 7.39
N LEU A 56 2.77 -5.80 6.53
CA LEU A 56 2.94 -7.19 6.16
C LEU A 56 2.84 -7.22 4.64
N PHE A 57 3.86 -7.72 3.97
CA PHE A 57 3.85 -7.83 2.52
C PHE A 57 2.93 -8.96 2.08
N VAL A 58 2.25 -8.76 0.94
CA VAL A 58 1.56 -9.84 0.25
C VAL A 58 2.61 -10.62 -0.55
N ASP A 59 3.16 -11.67 0.04
CA ASP A 59 4.06 -12.62 -0.64
C ASP A 59 3.29 -13.66 -1.49
N ASP A 60 1.95 -13.66 -1.37
CA ASP A 60 1.05 -14.56 -2.06
C ASP A 60 0.29 -13.83 -3.19
N ALA A 61 0.85 -13.91 -4.41
CA ALA A 61 0.27 -13.30 -5.60
C ALA A 61 -1.13 -13.84 -5.92
N ALA A 62 -1.37 -15.14 -5.74
CA ALA A 62 -2.67 -15.74 -6.04
C ALA A 62 -3.76 -15.22 -5.10
N ARG A 63 -3.43 -15.08 -3.82
CA ARG A 63 -4.33 -14.45 -2.84
C ARG A 63 -4.57 -12.98 -3.14
N PHE A 64 -3.55 -12.24 -3.55
CA PHE A 64 -3.69 -10.85 -3.96
C PHE A 64 -4.69 -10.71 -5.12
N ASP A 65 -4.51 -11.50 -6.17
CA ASP A 65 -5.36 -11.45 -7.35
C ASP A 65 -6.83 -11.76 -7.00
N ALA A 66 -7.07 -12.79 -6.17
CA ALA A 66 -8.41 -13.13 -5.71
C ALA A 66 -9.08 -11.99 -4.91
N LEU A 67 -8.33 -11.32 -4.02
CA LEU A 67 -8.84 -10.18 -3.26
C LEU A 67 -9.13 -8.96 -4.14
N LEU A 68 -8.32 -8.75 -5.17
CA LEU A 68 -8.53 -7.68 -6.13
C LEU A 68 -9.77 -7.94 -6.99
N GLU A 69 -9.99 -9.17 -7.45
CA GLU A 69 -11.19 -9.57 -8.18
C GLU A 69 -12.46 -9.35 -7.35
N ASP A 70 -12.45 -9.77 -6.09
CA ASP A 70 -13.56 -9.57 -5.14
C ASP A 70 -13.86 -8.07 -4.94
N PHE A 71 -12.83 -7.24 -4.78
CA PHE A 71 -12.98 -5.79 -4.70
C PHE A 71 -13.59 -5.18 -5.97
N VAL A 72 -13.11 -5.58 -7.16
CA VAL A 72 -13.63 -5.08 -8.44
C VAL A 72 -15.10 -5.46 -8.61
N GLN A 73 -15.48 -6.68 -8.23
CA GLN A 73 -16.87 -7.13 -8.26
C GLN A 73 -17.74 -6.32 -7.27
N HIS A 74 -17.24 -6.07 -6.05
CA HIS A 74 -17.92 -5.19 -5.09
C HIS A 74 -18.19 -3.79 -5.64
N LEU A 75 -17.26 -3.21 -6.39
CA LEU A 75 -17.47 -1.90 -7.03
C LEU A 75 -18.54 -1.93 -8.13
N ALA A 76 -18.67 -3.05 -8.85
CA ALA A 76 -19.65 -3.20 -9.93
C ALA A 76 -21.10 -3.36 -9.43
N GLU A 77 -21.27 -3.80 -8.18
CA GLU A 77 -22.56 -4.03 -7.52
C GLU A 77 -23.08 -2.82 -6.74
N ARG A 78 -22.35 -1.71 -6.74
CA ARG A 78 -22.69 -0.46 -6.05
C ARG A 78 -23.51 0.52 -6.89
#